data_AF-A0AAV5VYZ0-F1
#
_entry.id   AF-A0AAV5VYZ0-F1
#
_cell.length_a   1.000
_cell.length_b   1.000
_cell.length_c   1.000
_cell.angle_alpha   90.00
_cell.angle_beta   90.00
_cell.angle_gamma   90.00
#
_symmetry.space_group_name_H-M   'P 1'
#
loop_
_entity.id
_entity.type
_entity.pdbx_description
1 polymer ?
#
loop_
_entity_poly.entity_id
_entity_poly.type
_entity_poly.pdbx_seq_one_letter_code
_entity_poly.pdbx_strand_id
1 'polypeptide(L)'
;DILPLYVKKVIVIDTDLLFLRDISQIAAHFQYLNGGVVFATAEDMYNRKKTNRYFPHKDHGENSGVMLLNLDTMRHSDWNDVWMAELQRLVGKFGHLVTSDQDVLTSLALYRPDLH
;
A
#
# COMPACT_ATOMS: atom_id res chain seq x y z
N ASP A 1 11.54 -4.42 -12.63
CA ASP A 1 11.48 -2.97 -12.44
C ASP A 1 11.00 -2.25 -13.69
N ILE A 2 10.00 -1.38 -13.51
CA ILE A 2 9.40 -0.57 -14.58
C ILE A 2 10.03 0.84 -14.63
N LEU A 3 10.51 1.34 -13.49
CA LEU A 3 11.11 2.67 -13.36
C LEU A 3 12.65 2.60 -13.25
N PRO A 4 13.38 3.59 -13.81
CA PRO A 4 14.84 3.63 -13.74
C PRO A 4 15.39 3.60 -12.31
N LEU A 5 16.59 3.04 -12.14
CA LEU A 5 17.23 2.86 -10.83
C LEU A 5 17.52 4.17 -10.09
N TYR A 6 17.69 5.28 -10.81
CA TYR A 6 17.91 6.59 -10.18
C TYR A 6 16.64 7.15 -9.52
N VAL A 7 15.45 6.63 -9.85
CA VAL A 7 14.19 7.00 -9.19
C VAL A 7 14.07 6.22 -7.89
N LYS A 8 14.17 6.90 -6.76
CA LYS A 8 14.18 6.28 -5.43
C LYS A 8 12.85 6.33 -4.67
N LYS A 9 12.00 7.29 -5.00
CA LYS A 9 10.74 7.57 -4.31
C LYS A 9 9.67 7.91 -5.34
N VAL A 10 8.47 7.38 -5.17
CA VAL A 10 7.35 7.58 -6.10
C VAL A 10 6.08 7.86 -5.33
N ILE A 11 5.33 8.85 -5.81
CA ILE A 11 3.95 9.06 -5.39
C ILE A 11 3.07 8.40 -6.46
N VAL A 12 2.24 7.43 -6.07
CA VAL A 12 1.22 6.83 -6.94
C VAL A 12 -0.09 7.56 -6.69
N ILE A 13 -0.79 7.90 -7.77
CA ILE A 13 -1.98 8.75 -7.75
C ILE A 13 -2.97 8.19 -8.77
N ASP A 14 -4.21 7.97 -8.33
CA ASP A 14 -5.31 7.62 -9.22
C ASP A 14 -5.65 8.78 -10.16
N THR A 15 -6.03 8.45 -11.39
CA THR A 15 -6.25 9.43 -12.46
C THR A 15 -7.55 10.23 -12.29
N ASP A 16 -8.43 9.83 -11.39
CA ASP A 16 -9.75 10.42 -11.15
C ASP A 16 -9.79 11.31 -9.88
N LEU A 17 -8.63 11.75 -9.40
CA LEU A 17 -8.51 12.61 -8.22
C LEU A 17 -8.47 14.11 -8.55
N LEU A 18 -8.98 14.93 -7.62
CA LEU A 18 -8.85 16.39 -7.63
C LEU A 18 -7.98 16.86 -6.47
N PHE A 19 -6.87 17.55 -6.78
CA PHE A 19 -6.02 18.17 -5.77
C PHE A 19 -6.54 19.56 -5.41
N LEU A 20 -6.89 19.75 -4.13
CA LEU A 20 -7.31 21.04 -3.59
C LEU A 20 -6.15 21.85 -2.98
N ARG A 21 -4.95 21.24 -2.90
CA ARG A 21 -3.74 21.79 -2.29
C ARG A 21 -2.51 21.36 -3.08
N ASP A 22 -1.38 22.00 -2.77
CA ASP A 22 -0.09 21.66 -3.35
C ASP A 22 0.33 20.21 -3.00
N ILE A 23 0.52 19.41 -4.05
CA ILE A 23 0.96 18.02 -4.00
C ILE A 23 2.35 17.86 -3.37
N SER A 24 3.20 18.89 -3.38
CA SER A 24 4.53 18.85 -2.75
C SER A 24 4.46 18.54 -1.25
N GLN A 25 3.35 18.87 -0.59
CA GLN A 25 3.12 18.56 0.82
C GLN A 25 3.04 17.05 1.07
N ILE A 26 2.54 16.28 0.10
CA ILE A 26 2.50 14.81 0.18
C ILE A 26 3.93 14.25 0.16
N ALA A 27 4.83 14.84 -0.64
CA ALA A 27 6.22 14.41 -0.70
C ALA A 27 6.97 14.60 0.64
N ALA A 28 6.56 15.55 1.48
CA ALA A 28 7.17 15.74 2.81
C ALA A 28 7.01 14.50 3.70
N HIS A 29 5.96 13.70 3.50
CA HIS A 29 5.73 12.48 4.27
C HIS A 29 6.73 11.35 3.99
N PHE A 30 7.55 11.43 2.92
CA PHE A 30 8.65 10.49 2.70
C PHE A 30 9.69 10.47 3.84
N GLN A 31 9.72 11.48 4.71
CA GLN A 31 10.58 11.47 5.90
C GLN A 31 10.21 10.38 6.91
N TYR A 32 8.95 9.92 6.88
CA TYR A 32 8.45 8.88 7.78
C TYR A 32 8.71 7.47 7.25
N LEU A 33 9.03 7.31 5.96
CA LEU A 33 9.39 6.01 5.35
C LEU A 33 10.87 5.68 5.60
N ASN A 34 11.26 5.64 6.88
CA ASN A 34 12.57 5.24 7.36
C ASN A 34 12.54 3.82 7.93
N GLY A 35 13.69 3.26 8.31
CA GLY A 35 13.72 2.00 9.06
C GLY A 35 13.25 0.74 8.34
N GLY A 36 13.18 0.73 7.01
CA GLY A 36 12.73 -0.43 6.23
C GLY A 36 11.28 -0.34 5.74
N VAL A 37 10.56 0.74 6.05
CA VAL A 37 9.23 1.02 5.49
C VAL A 37 9.31 1.13 3.97
N VAL A 38 8.44 0.39 3.28
CA VAL A 38 8.43 0.23 1.82
C VAL A 38 7.35 1.08 1.18
N PHE A 39 6.18 1.18 1.81
CA PHE A 39 5.05 1.95 1.28
C PHE A 39 4.32 2.66 2.41
N ALA A 40 3.60 3.73 2.08
CA ALA A 40 2.64 4.36 2.99
C ALA A 40 1.38 4.77 2.22
N THR A 41 0.25 4.71 2.91
CA THR A 41 -1.10 4.91 2.37
C THR A 41 -1.92 5.73 3.37
N ALA A 42 -3.04 6.27 2.92
CA ALA A 42 -4.03 6.84 3.82
C ALA A 42 -5.04 5.77 4.24
N GLU A 43 -5.62 5.92 5.43
CA GLU A 43 -6.73 5.07 5.85
C GLU A 43 -7.99 5.35 5.01
N ASP A 44 -8.72 4.29 4.66
CA ASP A 44 -9.97 4.37 3.93
C ASP A 44 -11.09 4.94 4.81
N MET A 45 -11.75 6.01 4.35
CA MET A 45 -12.86 6.63 5.08
C MET A 45 -14.14 5.77 5.11
N TYR A 46 -14.25 4.77 4.24
CA TYR A 46 -15.44 3.91 4.18
C TYR A 46 -15.28 2.68 5.07
N ASN A 47 -16.24 2.46 5.97
CA ASN A 47 -16.25 1.26 6.80
C ASN A 47 -16.48 0.03 5.91
N ARG A 48 -15.55 -0.90 6.01
CA ARG A 48 -15.45 -2.09 5.19
C ARG A 48 -16.28 -3.27 5.73
N LYS A 49 -17.50 -3.03 6.25
CA LYS A 49 -18.35 -4.05 6.90
C LYS A 49 -18.54 -5.36 6.11
N LYS A 50 -18.63 -5.29 4.77
CA LYS A 50 -18.73 -6.49 3.91
C LYS A 50 -17.40 -7.24 3.79
N THR A 51 -16.29 -6.52 3.82
CA THR A 51 -14.91 -7.03 3.78
C THR A 51 -14.34 -7.38 5.15
N ASN A 52 -14.92 -6.93 6.27
CA ASN A 52 -14.57 -7.38 7.63
C ASN A 52 -14.68 -8.89 7.80
N ARG A 53 -15.50 -9.55 6.98
CA ARG A 53 -15.58 -11.02 6.94
C ARG A 53 -14.29 -11.67 6.43
N TYR A 54 -13.49 -10.94 5.65
CA TYR A 54 -12.23 -11.37 5.06
C TYR A 54 -11.00 -10.78 5.80
N PHE A 55 -11.13 -9.57 6.35
CA PHE A 55 -10.09 -8.86 7.13
C PHE A 55 -10.61 -8.47 8.52
N PRO A 56 -10.66 -9.41 9.48
CA PRO A 56 -11.44 -9.26 10.73
C PRO A 56 -10.91 -8.24 11.75
N HIS A 57 -9.86 -7.48 11.44
CA HIS A 57 -9.15 -6.65 12.42
C HIS A 57 -9.00 -5.17 12.02
N LYS A 58 -9.65 -4.73 10.94
CA LYS A 58 -9.59 -3.34 10.49
C LYS A 58 -10.98 -2.86 10.09
N ASP A 59 -11.53 -1.93 10.88
CA ASP A 59 -12.81 -1.28 10.54
C ASP A 59 -12.71 -0.46 9.24
N HIS A 60 -11.48 -0.06 8.91
CA HIS A 60 -11.08 0.74 7.76
C HIS A 60 -9.87 0.09 7.08
N GLY A 61 -9.87 0.02 5.75
CA GLY A 61 -8.74 -0.53 4.99
C GLY A 61 -7.66 0.51 4.70
N GLU A 62 -6.67 0.14 3.90
CA GLU A 62 -5.81 1.13 3.23
C GLU A 62 -6.51 1.65 1.98
N ASN A 63 -6.28 2.93 1.66
CA ASN A 63 -6.70 3.56 0.42
C ASN A 63 -5.50 3.63 -0.55
N SER A 64 -5.63 3.00 -1.71
CA SER A 64 -4.56 2.95 -2.72
C SER A 64 -4.58 4.12 -3.71
N GLY A 65 -5.52 5.06 -3.60
CA GLY A 65 -5.66 6.16 -4.56
C GLY A 65 -4.57 7.22 -4.44
N VAL A 66 -3.94 7.34 -3.27
CA VAL A 66 -2.68 8.08 -3.10
C VAL A 66 -1.74 7.25 -2.23
N MET A 67 -0.58 6.90 -2.77
CA MET A 67 0.43 6.11 -2.05
C MET A 67 1.83 6.70 -2.18
N LEU A 68 2.64 6.50 -1.15
CA LEU A 68 4.07 6.76 -1.18
C LEU A 68 4.81 5.44 -1.28
N LEU A 69 5.71 5.30 -2.25
CA LEU A 69 6.55 4.12 -2.41
C LEU A 69 8.03 4.51 -2.26
N ASN A 70 8.72 3.84 -1.34
CA ASN A 70 10.16 3.95 -1.21
C ASN A 70 10.84 2.87 -2.07
N LEU A 71 11.04 3.17 -3.36
CA LEU A 71 11.64 2.24 -4.32
C LEU A 71 13.08 1.84 -3.97
N ASP A 72 13.82 2.70 -3.27
CA ASP A 72 15.16 2.37 -2.79
C ASP A 72 15.08 1.21 -1.80
N THR A 73 14.24 1.32 -0.76
CA THR A 73 14.02 0.21 0.19
C THR A 73 13.45 -1.01 -0.52
N MET A 74 12.43 -0.81 -1.37
CA MET A 74 11.73 -1.88 -2.07
C MET A 74 12.69 -2.77 -2.87
N ARG A 75 13.64 -2.18 -3.61
CA ARG A 75 14.65 -2.90 -4.41
C ARG A 75 15.71 -3.62 -3.59
N HIS A 76 15.99 -3.15 -2.38
CA HIS A 76 16.97 -3.75 -1.47
C HIS A 76 16.30 -4.67 -0.43
N SER A 77 15.05 -5.03 -0.65
CA SER A 77 14.25 -5.92 0.20
C SER A 77 13.65 -7.05 -0.64
N ASP A 78 13.11 -8.07 0.02
CA ASP A 78 12.40 -9.17 -0.63
C ASP A 78 10.96 -8.79 -1.02
N TRP A 79 10.72 -7.53 -1.38
CA TRP A 79 9.37 -6.98 -1.59
C TRP A 79 8.53 -7.80 -2.57
N ASN A 80 9.11 -8.23 -3.69
CA ASN A 80 8.38 -9.01 -4.70
C ASN A 80 7.89 -10.34 -4.12
N ASP A 81 8.72 -11.01 -3.32
CA ASP A 81 8.36 -12.28 -2.70
C ASP A 81 7.33 -12.07 -1.58
N VAL A 82 7.49 -11.03 -0.77
CA VAL A 82 6.51 -10.65 0.26
C VAL A 82 5.14 -10.35 -0.35
N TRP A 83 5.12 -9.54 -1.41
CA TRP A 83 3.89 -9.19 -2.13
C TRP A 83 3.21 -10.43 -2.72
N MET A 84 3.97 -11.25 -3.45
CA MET A 84 3.44 -12.43 -4.13
C MET A 84 2.96 -13.49 -3.14
N ALA A 85 3.69 -13.71 -2.04
CA ALA A 85 3.27 -14.64 -0.99
C ALA A 85 1.96 -14.18 -0.34
N GLU A 86 1.80 -12.89 -0.07
CA GLU A 86 0.58 -12.37 0.53
C GLU A 86 -0.61 -12.41 -0.43
N LEU A 87 -0.40 -12.05 -1.69
CA LEU A 87 -1.39 -12.22 -2.76
C LEU A 87 -1.88 -13.67 -2.84
N GLN A 88 -0.96 -14.63 -2.92
CA GLN A 88 -1.29 -16.06 -2.98
C GLN A 88 -2.03 -16.54 -1.74
N ARG A 89 -1.65 -16.06 -0.55
CA ARG A 89 -2.32 -16.37 0.72
C ARG A 89 -3.77 -15.88 0.71
N LEU A 90 -4.02 -14.66 0.25
CA LEU A 90 -5.37 -14.09 0.17
C LEU A 90 -6.24 -14.81 -0.86
N VAL A 91 -5.72 -15.03 -2.07
CA VAL A 91 -6.42 -15.78 -3.12
C VAL A 91 -6.70 -17.22 -2.69
N GLY A 92 -5.74 -17.91 -2.07
CA GLY A 92 -5.94 -19.27 -1.59
C GLY A 92 -6.98 -19.37 -0.46
N LYS A 93 -7.08 -18.36 0.40
CA LYS A 93 -8.03 -18.34 1.52
C LYS A 93 -9.44 -17.89 1.11
N PHE A 94 -9.55 -16.97 0.16
CA PHE A 94 -10.80 -16.26 -0.15
C PHE A 94 -11.27 -16.38 -1.60
N GLY A 95 -10.47 -16.99 -2.48
CA GLY A 95 -10.76 -17.21 -3.89
C GLY A 95 -10.42 -16.00 -4.78
N HIS A 96 -11.04 -14.85 -4.52
CA HIS A 96 -10.80 -13.62 -5.28
C HIS A 96 -10.60 -12.43 -4.35
N LEU A 97 -9.88 -11.42 -4.84
CA LEU A 97 -9.76 -10.13 -4.18
C LEU A 97 -11.02 -9.30 -4.46
N VAL A 98 -11.48 -8.57 -3.45
CA VAL A 98 -12.65 -7.69 -3.53
C VAL A 98 -12.25 -6.31 -4.06
N THR A 99 -11.11 -5.79 -3.63
CA THR A 99 -10.59 -4.47 -4.01
C THR A 99 -9.21 -4.53 -4.68
N SER A 100 -8.91 -5.65 -5.36
CA SER A 100 -7.64 -5.83 -6.09
C SER A 100 -6.42 -5.69 -5.17
N ASP A 101 -5.39 -4.99 -5.61
CA ASP A 101 -4.12 -4.69 -4.94
C ASP A 101 -4.30 -4.02 -3.57
N GLN A 102 -5.36 -3.24 -3.39
CA GLN A 102 -5.67 -2.60 -2.12
C GLN A 102 -5.95 -3.61 -0.99
N ASP A 103 -6.48 -4.80 -1.31
CA ASP A 103 -6.65 -5.87 -0.32
C ASP A 103 -5.29 -6.43 0.15
N VAL A 104 -4.33 -6.55 -0.76
CA VAL A 104 -2.96 -7.01 -0.45
C VAL A 104 -2.27 -5.98 0.44
N LEU A 105 -2.31 -4.70 0.05
CA LEU A 105 -1.75 -3.59 0.83
C LEU A 105 -2.37 -3.49 2.23
N THR A 106 -3.69 -3.62 2.33
CA THR A 106 -4.40 -3.62 3.62
C THR A 106 -3.95 -4.77 4.51
N SER A 107 -3.75 -5.94 3.92
CA SER A 107 -3.30 -7.12 4.65
C SER A 107 -1.84 -7.00 5.10
N LEU A 108 -0.96 -6.49 4.24
CA LEU A 108 0.43 -6.20 4.59
C LEU A 108 0.54 -5.15 5.69
N ALA A 109 -0.22 -4.05 5.61
CA ALA A 109 -0.25 -3.03 6.66
C ALA A 109 -0.68 -3.60 8.02
N LEU A 110 -1.55 -4.62 8.03
CA LEU A 110 -2.01 -5.28 9.26
C LEU A 110 -1.01 -6.29 9.81
N TYR A 111 -0.46 -7.17 8.96
CA TYR A 111 0.36 -8.32 9.39
C TYR A 111 1.87 -8.06 9.31
N ARG A 112 2.28 -7.01 8.61
CA ARG A 112 3.67 -6.57 8.39
C ARG A 112 3.78 -5.05 8.56
N PRO A 113 3.44 -4.51 9.74
CA PRO A 113 3.53 -3.07 10.01
C PRO A 113 4.96 -2.53 9.97
N ASP A 114 5.97 -3.39 9.89
CA ASP A 114 7.37 -3.00 9.63
C ASP A 114 7.58 -2.47 8.19
N LEU A 115 6.66 -2.78 7.26
CA LEU A 115 6.73 -2.38 5.86
C LEU A 115 5.88 -1.14 5.52
N HIS A 116 5.00 -0.70 6.44
CA HIS A 116 3.98 0.33 6.27
C HIS A 116 4.18 1.54 7.17
#